data_AF-A0A6M0A467-F1
#
_entry.id   AF-A0A6M0A467-F1
#
_cell.length_a   1.000
_cell.length_b   1.000
_cell.length_c   1.000
_cell.angle_alpha   90.00
_cell.angle_beta   90.00
_cell.angle_gamma   90.00
#
_symmetry.space_group_name_H-M   'P 1'
#
loop_
_entity.id
_entity.type
_entity.pdbx_description
1 polymer ?
#
loop_
_entity_poly.entity_id
_entity_poly.type
_entity_poly.pdbx_seq_one_letter_code
_entity_poly.pdbx_strand_id
1 'polypeptide(L)'
;MKENPTVLTPIYEKAWREPQFKQSLLDNPLATLQQEGMTFPEGLNFIAVAETDTHRYIVIPVEGSPDKGAETLLEYVRSKAMQDGEFKQSLLANPKAVLSEELGQAIPENVQVTVVEETAETRYLVIPPQPDMQYVIERAWQDPIFKQNLLSEPKSTLAQIGIIADENQEIKVKEETDFQRYILLEDEMKTQEGEENDPLSALKVKASQDNTFKQKLIQSPKQTIEEELGFTLPSWVEVEVLEETSNTSYFIIPHLPSEEEVESEEIMAVTGGWRRRGRWIRARGSWGVRFGRGGGFNYTSRSGTRRWSIGW
;
A
#
# COMPACT_ATOMS: atom_id res chain seq x y z
N MET A 1 2.32 17.51 15.44
CA MET A 1 3.33 17.18 14.42
C MET A 1 4.02 15.90 14.85
N LYS A 2 3.65 14.76 14.26
CA LYS A 2 4.43 13.53 14.39
C LYS A 2 5.41 13.55 13.23
N GLU A 3 6.57 14.15 13.42
CA GLU A 3 7.68 13.91 12.50
C GLU A 3 8.02 12.42 12.64
N ASN A 4 7.87 11.62 11.58
CA ASN A 4 8.51 10.30 11.59
C ASN A 4 8.70 9.67 10.20
N PRO A 5 9.65 10.14 9.39
CA PRO A 5 10.53 9.19 8.73
C PRO A 5 11.52 8.68 9.79
N THR A 6 11.35 7.42 10.20
CA THR A 6 12.29 6.70 11.07
C THR A 6 13.73 6.85 10.54
N VAL A 7 14.73 6.91 11.44
CA VAL A 7 16.18 6.97 11.06
C VAL A 7 16.59 5.85 10.08
N LEU A 8 15.84 4.75 10.05
CA LEU A 8 16.08 3.59 9.17
C LEU A 8 15.41 3.71 7.78
N THR A 9 14.48 4.64 7.57
CA THR A 9 13.78 4.80 6.29
C THR A 9 14.73 4.99 5.11
N PRO A 10 15.76 5.88 5.18
CA PRO A 10 16.73 6.01 4.08
C PRO A 10 17.52 4.72 3.80
N ILE A 11 17.75 3.89 4.83
CA ILE A 11 18.44 2.61 4.69
C ILE A 11 17.57 1.60 3.95
N TYR A 12 16.28 1.52 4.28
CA TYR A 12 15.35 0.65 3.57
C TYR A 12 15.18 1.07 2.11
N GLU A 13 15.05 2.38 1.84
CA GLU A 13 15.00 2.92 0.48
C GLU A 13 16.24 2.57 -0.34
N LYS A 14 17.42 2.72 0.27
CA LYS A 14 18.67 2.31 -0.38
C LYS A 14 18.71 0.81 -0.63
N ALA A 15 18.26 -0.01 0.32
CA ALA A 15 18.15 -1.46 0.14
C ALA A 15 17.15 -1.87 -0.94
N TRP A 16 16.08 -1.10 -1.17
CA TRP A 16 15.18 -1.35 -2.29
C TRP A 16 15.78 -0.97 -3.64
N ARG A 17 16.51 0.15 -3.71
CA ARG A 17 17.15 0.62 -4.95
C ARG A 17 18.39 -0.17 -5.35
N GLU A 18 19.16 -0.65 -4.38
CA GLU A 18 20.52 -1.17 -4.59
C GLU A 18 20.63 -2.62 -4.08
N PRO A 19 20.48 -3.64 -4.95
CA PRO A 19 20.51 -5.05 -4.54
C PRO A 19 21.80 -5.47 -3.82
N GLN A 20 22.95 -4.92 -4.22
CA GLN A 20 24.23 -5.18 -3.56
C GLN A 20 24.30 -4.58 -2.14
N PHE A 21 23.69 -3.41 -1.94
CA PHE A 21 23.57 -2.80 -0.62
C PHE A 21 22.65 -3.64 0.28
N LYS A 22 21.50 -4.08 -0.25
CA LYS A 22 20.60 -5.01 0.48
C LYS A 22 21.32 -6.28 0.90
N GLN A 23 22.10 -6.89 0.01
CA GLN A 23 22.87 -8.08 0.32
C GLN A 23 23.92 -7.81 1.41
N SER A 24 24.64 -6.69 1.31
CA SER A 24 25.61 -6.28 2.34
C SER A 24 24.95 -6.07 3.71
N LEU A 25 23.76 -5.47 3.72
CA LEU A 25 22.97 -5.26 4.94
C LEU A 25 22.53 -6.59 5.55
N LEU A 26 22.15 -7.59 4.74
CA LEU A 26 21.79 -8.93 5.21
C LEU A 26 23.00 -9.71 5.75
N ASP A 27 24.17 -9.58 5.13
CA ASP A 27 25.37 -10.35 5.49
C ASP A 27 26.14 -9.73 6.67
N ASN A 28 26.22 -8.40 6.74
CA ASN A 28 26.95 -7.69 7.81
C ASN A 28 26.26 -6.34 8.11
N PRO A 29 25.14 -6.36 8.84
CA PRO A 29 24.32 -5.17 9.06
C PRO A 29 25.03 -4.07 9.83
N LEU A 30 25.74 -4.40 10.91
CA LEU A 30 26.43 -3.40 11.73
C LEU A 30 27.47 -2.63 10.90
N ALA A 31 28.33 -3.35 10.18
CA ALA A 31 29.36 -2.71 9.36
C ALA A 31 28.74 -1.89 8.22
N THR A 32 27.65 -2.38 7.61
CA THR A 32 26.93 -1.68 6.55
C THR A 32 26.32 -0.37 7.07
N LEU A 33 25.64 -0.39 8.23
CA LEU A 33 25.09 0.81 8.85
C LEU A 33 26.18 1.83 9.26
N GLN A 34 27.33 1.35 9.76
CA GLN A 34 28.46 2.20 10.09
C GLN A 34 29.08 2.89 8.86
N GLN A 35 29.10 2.20 7.71
CA GLN A 35 29.52 2.80 6.43
C GLN A 35 28.57 3.90 5.96
N GLU A 36 27.28 3.80 6.30
CA GLU A 36 26.28 4.87 6.09
C GLU A 36 26.38 5.99 7.15
N GLY A 37 27.40 5.97 8.01
CA GLY A 37 27.67 7.02 8.99
C GLY A 37 26.91 6.88 10.31
N MET A 38 26.22 5.76 10.55
CA MET A 38 25.55 5.52 11.83
C MET A 38 26.52 5.04 12.91
N THR A 39 26.37 5.56 14.12
CA THR A 39 27.20 5.19 15.28
C THR A 39 26.38 4.46 16.33
N PHE A 40 26.92 3.38 16.89
CA PHE A 40 26.25 2.55 17.89
C PHE A 40 27.18 2.27 19.09
N PRO A 41 26.62 1.95 20.28
CA PRO A 41 27.40 1.51 21.43
C PRO A 41 28.25 0.27 21.14
N GLU A 42 29.38 0.14 21.83
CA GLU A 42 30.21 -1.08 21.76
C GLU A 42 29.43 -2.31 22.26
N GLY A 43 29.71 -3.47 21.65
CA GLY A 43 29.05 -4.74 21.99
C GLY A 43 27.67 -4.93 21.35
N LEU A 44 27.15 -3.94 20.62
CA LEU A 44 25.89 -4.08 19.89
C LEU A 44 26.09 -4.85 18.57
N ASN A 45 25.29 -5.87 18.37
CA ASN A 45 25.18 -6.63 17.12
C ASN A 45 23.82 -6.37 16.46
N PHE A 46 23.80 -6.45 15.13
CA PHE A 46 22.56 -6.41 14.36
C PHE A 46 22.34 -7.72 13.62
N ILE A 47 21.08 -8.12 13.49
CA ILE A 47 20.64 -9.20 12.61
C ILE A 47 19.69 -8.58 11.60
N ALA A 48 20.04 -8.64 10.31
CA ALA A 48 19.16 -8.18 9.26
C ALA A 48 18.38 -9.36 8.67
N VAL A 49 17.09 -9.16 8.50
CA VAL A 49 16.18 -10.11 7.85
C VAL A 49 15.35 -9.36 6.83
N ALA A 50 15.02 -10.00 5.71
CA ALA A 50 14.13 -9.42 4.71
C ALA A 50 12.75 -10.05 4.80
N GLU A 51 11.72 -9.22 4.78
CA GLU A 51 10.34 -9.64 4.60
C GLU A 51 10.03 -9.95 3.14
N THR A 52 8.97 -10.73 2.96
CA THR A 52 8.33 -10.97 1.68
C THR A 52 6.82 -10.83 1.84
N ASP A 53 6.09 -10.91 0.73
CA ASP A 53 4.62 -10.93 0.69
C ASP A 53 4.01 -12.05 1.54
N THR A 54 4.81 -13.08 1.85
CA THR A 54 4.38 -14.28 2.58
C THR A 54 5.21 -14.55 3.83
N HIS A 55 6.22 -13.74 4.15
CA HIS A 55 7.01 -13.91 5.37
C HIS A 55 7.18 -12.58 6.07
N ARG A 56 6.55 -12.47 7.24
CA ARG A 56 6.51 -11.26 8.07
C ARG A 56 7.27 -11.49 9.36
N TYR A 57 7.91 -10.44 9.86
CA TYR A 57 8.65 -10.45 11.12
C TYR A 57 8.00 -9.50 12.13
N ILE A 58 7.81 -10.00 13.36
CA ILE A 58 7.47 -9.15 14.50
C ILE A 58 8.68 -9.11 15.42
N VAL A 59 9.26 -7.93 15.57
CA VAL A 59 10.34 -7.69 16.52
C VAL A 59 9.75 -7.17 17.81
N ILE A 60 10.00 -7.87 18.91
CA ILE A 60 9.71 -7.39 20.27
C ILE A 60 10.91 -6.55 20.70
N PRO A 61 10.74 -5.22 20.85
CA PRO A 61 11.86 -4.34 21.14
C PRO A 61 12.24 -4.38 22.62
N VAL A 62 13.48 -3.98 22.91
CA VAL A 62 13.93 -3.62 24.26
C VAL A 62 14.21 -2.13 24.36
N GLU A 63 14.43 -1.62 25.57
CA GLU A 63 14.81 -0.22 25.78
C GLU A 63 16.05 0.16 24.94
N GLY A 64 15.99 1.35 24.32
CA GLY A 64 17.04 1.85 23.42
C GLY A 64 17.06 1.23 22.02
N SER A 65 16.05 0.42 21.66
CA SER A 65 15.90 -0.03 20.28
C SER A 65 15.50 1.13 19.37
N PRO A 66 16.01 1.20 18.12
CA PRO A 66 15.55 2.20 17.16
C PRO A 66 14.03 2.13 17.00
N ASP A 67 13.38 3.28 16.81
CA ASP A 67 11.99 3.29 16.38
C ASP A 67 11.86 2.45 15.10
N LYS A 68 10.81 1.64 15.01
CA LYS A 68 10.56 0.75 13.86
C LYS A 68 9.29 1.17 13.09
N GLY A 69 8.75 2.35 13.39
CA GLY A 69 7.50 2.85 12.82
C GLY A 69 6.28 2.20 13.46
N ALA A 70 5.16 2.92 13.43
CA ALA A 70 3.91 2.50 14.08
C ALA A 70 2.89 1.99 13.05
N GLU A 71 2.85 0.67 12.84
CA GLU A 71 1.58 0.00 12.51
C GLU A 71 0.83 -0.22 13.83
N THR A 72 -0.31 0.43 14.03
CA THR A 72 -1.03 0.49 15.31
C THR A 72 -1.28 -0.89 15.94
N LEU A 73 -1.53 -1.89 15.10
CA LEU A 73 -1.70 -3.28 15.53
C LEU A 73 -0.39 -3.95 15.97
N LEU A 74 0.69 -3.79 15.20
CA LEU A 74 1.99 -4.34 15.60
C LEU A 74 2.48 -3.65 16.87
N GLU A 75 2.19 -2.36 17.02
CA GLU A 75 2.50 -1.62 18.23
C GLU A 75 1.75 -2.18 19.45
N TYR A 76 0.45 -2.48 19.31
CA TYR A 76 -0.31 -3.15 20.36
C TYR A 76 0.30 -4.51 20.74
N VAL A 77 0.58 -5.37 19.76
CA VAL A 77 1.14 -6.71 19.99
C VAL A 77 2.52 -6.62 20.66
N ARG A 78 3.39 -5.72 20.20
CA ARG A 78 4.72 -5.48 20.79
C ARG A 78 4.59 -5.00 22.24
N SER A 79 3.74 -3.99 22.47
CA SER A 79 3.52 -3.42 23.81
C SER A 79 2.97 -4.47 24.79
N LYS A 80 2.02 -5.30 24.35
CA LYS A 80 1.48 -6.41 25.15
C LYS A 80 2.56 -7.45 25.46
N ALA A 81 3.38 -7.84 24.47
CA ALA A 81 4.48 -8.78 24.66
C ALA A 81 5.57 -8.27 25.61
N MET A 82 5.78 -6.96 25.70
CA MET A 82 6.72 -6.38 26.66
C MET A 82 6.19 -6.43 28.11
N GLN A 83 4.88 -6.39 28.30
CA GLN A 83 4.23 -6.32 29.62
C GLN A 83 3.79 -7.69 30.15
N ASP A 84 3.45 -8.62 29.27
CA ASP A 84 2.92 -9.94 29.60
C ASP A 84 3.86 -11.04 29.12
N GLY A 85 4.53 -11.69 30.08
CA GLY A 85 5.48 -12.77 29.81
C GLY A 85 4.82 -14.05 29.26
N GLU A 86 3.59 -14.38 29.67
CA GLU A 86 2.89 -15.57 29.16
C GLU A 86 2.42 -15.35 27.73
N PHE A 87 1.90 -14.15 27.45
CA PHE A 87 1.58 -13.72 26.09
C PHE A 87 2.83 -13.75 25.20
N LYS A 88 3.96 -13.21 25.68
CA LYS A 88 5.23 -13.23 24.94
C LYS A 88 5.68 -14.65 24.60
N GLN A 89 5.69 -15.56 25.57
CA GLN A 89 6.07 -16.96 25.35
C GLN A 89 5.15 -17.64 24.32
N SER A 90 3.84 -17.39 24.42
CA SER A 90 2.86 -17.91 23.47
C SER A 90 3.08 -17.35 22.06
N LEU A 91 3.36 -16.05 21.96
CA LEU A 91 3.61 -15.36 20.69
C LEU A 91 4.90 -15.86 20.02
N LEU A 92 5.97 -16.11 20.79
CA LEU A 92 7.20 -16.71 20.29
C LEU A 92 7.01 -18.17 19.84
N ALA A 93 6.17 -18.94 20.54
CA ALA A 93 5.97 -20.36 20.27
C ALA A 93 5.01 -20.61 19.08
N ASN A 94 3.91 -19.86 18.97
CA ASN A 94 2.92 -20.04 17.91
C ASN A 94 2.30 -18.70 17.49
N PRO A 95 3.06 -17.86 16.75
CA PRO A 95 2.65 -16.49 16.47
C PRO A 95 1.37 -16.40 15.66
N LYS A 96 1.17 -17.31 14.68
CA LYS A 96 -0.03 -17.28 13.85
C LYS A 96 -1.30 -17.52 14.66
N ALA A 97 -1.26 -18.46 15.62
CA ALA A 97 -2.42 -18.75 16.47
C ALA A 97 -2.75 -17.56 17.38
N VAL A 98 -1.73 -17.04 18.08
CA VAL A 98 -1.90 -15.91 18.99
C VAL A 98 -2.42 -14.67 18.25
N LEU A 99 -1.81 -14.31 17.12
CA LEU A 99 -2.29 -13.17 16.33
C LEU A 99 -3.70 -13.39 15.79
N SER A 100 -4.05 -14.60 15.37
CA SER A 100 -5.41 -14.87 14.88
C SER A 100 -6.46 -14.73 15.98
N GLU A 101 -6.12 -15.09 17.21
CA GLU A 101 -6.97 -14.91 18.40
C GLU A 101 -7.13 -13.42 18.73
N GLU A 102 -6.03 -12.67 18.81
CA GLU A 102 -6.04 -11.23 19.09
C GLU A 102 -6.80 -10.43 18.01
N LEU A 103 -6.71 -10.85 16.74
CA LEU A 103 -7.37 -10.19 15.61
C LEU A 103 -8.81 -10.62 15.40
N GLY A 104 -9.25 -11.73 16.00
CA GLY A 104 -10.51 -12.39 15.66
C GLY A 104 -10.60 -12.76 14.18
N GLN A 105 -9.47 -12.92 13.49
CA GLN A 105 -9.38 -13.25 12.07
C GLN A 105 -8.20 -14.18 11.81
N ALA A 106 -8.44 -15.26 11.06
CA ALA A 106 -7.39 -16.20 10.70
C ALA A 106 -6.35 -15.55 9.77
N ILE A 107 -5.07 -15.70 10.11
CA ILE A 107 -3.97 -15.37 9.21
C ILE A 107 -3.92 -16.42 8.08
N PRO A 108 -3.82 -16.01 6.80
CA PRO A 108 -3.75 -16.94 5.67
C PRO A 108 -2.68 -18.02 5.83
N GLU A 109 -2.95 -19.24 5.37
CA GLU A 109 -2.03 -20.38 5.51
C GLU A 109 -0.66 -20.12 4.87
N ASN A 110 -0.65 -19.43 3.73
CA ASN A 110 0.55 -19.08 2.98
C ASN A 110 1.40 -17.98 3.63
N VAL A 111 0.92 -17.31 4.69
CA VAL A 111 1.69 -16.29 5.41
C VAL A 111 2.43 -16.93 6.57
N GLN A 112 3.75 -16.90 6.56
CA GLN A 112 4.63 -17.21 7.67
C GLN A 112 4.83 -15.95 8.52
N VAL A 113 4.76 -16.12 9.84
CA VAL A 113 5.08 -15.06 10.80
C VAL A 113 6.21 -15.56 11.69
N THR A 114 7.29 -14.80 11.78
CA THR A 114 8.41 -15.07 12.67
C THR A 114 8.48 -13.98 13.72
N VAL A 115 8.54 -14.37 15.00
CA VAL A 115 8.66 -13.42 16.10
C VAL A 115 10.05 -13.57 16.70
N VAL A 116 10.73 -12.44 16.85
CA VAL A 116 12.08 -12.36 17.42
C VAL A 116 12.09 -11.33 18.54
N GLU A 117 12.87 -11.62 19.58
CA GLU A 117 13.08 -10.71 20.70
C GLU A 117 14.46 -10.07 20.58
N GLU A 118 14.52 -8.75 20.73
CA GLU A 118 15.79 -8.02 20.85
C GLU A 118 16.34 -8.21 22.27
N THR A 119 17.67 -8.15 22.40
CA THR A 119 18.37 -8.21 23.70
C THR A 119 19.21 -6.97 23.88
N ALA A 120 19.85 -6.76 25.03
CA ALA A 120 20.76 -5.62 25.22
C ALA A 120 21.85 -5.54 24.14
N GLU A 121 22.33 -6.69 23.65
CA GLU A 121 23.44 -6.82 22.70
C GLU A 121 22.99 -7.10 21.27
N THR A 122 21.72 -7.47 21.01
CA THR A 122 21.25 -7.84 19.66
C THR A 122 20.02 -7.02 19.26
N ARG A 123 20.08 -6.37 18.10
CA ARG A 123 18.96 -5.68 17.46
C ARG A 123 18.62 -6.31 16.11
N TYR A 124 17.36 -6.23 15.71
CA TYR A 124 16.89 -6.73 14.41
C TYR A 124 16.56 -5.59 13.45
N LEU A 125 17.11 -5.67 12.24
CA LEU A 125 16.71 -4.83 11.11
C LEU A 125 15.82 -5.66 10.20
N VAL A 126 14.54 -5.31 10.17
CA VAL A 126 13.58 -5.97 9.28
C VAL A 126 13.47 -5.11 8.04
N ILE A 127 14.00 -5.60 6.92
CA ILE A 127 13.91 -4.95 5.63
C ILE A 127 12.51 -5.26 5.06
N PRO A 128 11.60 -4.28 4.97
CA PRO A 128 10.26 -4.49 4.39
C PRO A 128 10.33 -4.96 2.93
N PRO A 129 9.25 -5.58 2.42
CA PRO A 129 9.14 -5.85 0.99
C PRO A 129 9.26 -4.55 0.18
N GLN A 130 9.54 -4.68 -1.11
CA GLN A 130 9.56 -3.52 -2.01
C GLN A 130 8.21 -2.79 -1.93
N PRO A 131 8.20 -1.45 -1.87
CA PRO A 131 6.98 -0.70 -1.68
C PRO A 131 6.03 -0.90 -2.85
N ASP A 132 4.75 -1.05 -2.55
CA ASP A 132 3.67 -1.02 -3.51
C ASP A 132 3.01 0.37 -3.53
N MET A 133 1.98 0.54 -4.35
CA MET A 133 1.26 1.82 -4.42
C MET A 133 0.52 2.15 -3.12
N GLN A 134 0.19 1.16 -2.28
CA GLN A 134 -0.41 1.40 -0.97
C GLN A 134 0.58 2.10 -0.04
N TYR A 135 1.83 1.64 -0.01
CA TYR A 135 2.90 2.32 0.72
C TYR A 135 3.06 3.78 0.27
N VAL A 136 2.98 4.05 -1.03
CA VAL A 136 3.06 5.42 -1.58
C VAL A 136 1.94 6.31 -1.03
N ILE A 137 0.70 5.80 -1.00
CA ILE A 137 -0.45 6.53 -0.43
C ILE A 137 -0.21 6.85 1.05
N GLU A 138 0.13 5.83 1.84
CA GLU A 138 0.32 5.97 3.29
C GLU A 138 1.45 6.95 3.60
N ARG A 139 2.54 6.88 2.84
CA ARG A 139 3.65 7.81 2.96
C ARG A 139 3.25 9.23 2.58
N ALA A 140 2.49 9.43 1.51
CA ALA A 140 1.99 10.74 1.13
C ALA A 140 1.08 11.37 2.21
N TRP A 141 0.35 10.57 2.97
CA TRP A 141 -0.45 11.07 4.10
C TRP A 141 0.41 11.47 5.30
N GLN A 142 1.50 10.77 5.56
CA GLN A 142 2.34 10.99 6.74
C GLN A 142 3.48 11.99 6.51
N ASP A 143 3.95 12.14 5.27
CA ASP A 143 5.08 12.98 4.89
C ASP A 143 4.63 14.03 3.85
N PRO A 144 4.32 15.27 4.28
CA PRO A 144 3.92 16.34 3.38
C PRO A 144 4.97 16.71 2.33
N ILE A 145 6.26 16.53 2.64
CA ILE A 145 7.35 16.82 1.70
C ILE A 145 7.35 15.75 0.60
N PHE A 146 7.26 14.47 0.99
CA PHE A 146 7.10 13.38 0.04
C PHE A 146 5.87 13.56 -0.84
N LYS A 147 4.72 13.91 -0.26
CA LYS A 147 3.49 14.19 -1.03
C LYS A 147 3.67 15.32 -2.02
N GLN A 148 4.27 16.43 -1.60
CA GLN A 148 4.51 17.57 -2.48
C GLN A 148 5.43 17.20 -3.65
N ASN A 149 6.51 16.45 -3.37
CA ASN A 149 7.42 15.96 -4.40
C ASN A 149 6.72 14.98 -5.34
N LEU A 150 5.86 14.10 -4.81
CA LEU A 150 5.09 13.15 -5.60
C LEU A 150 4.11 13.85 -6.55
N LEU A 151 3.48 14.94 -6.10
CA LEU A 151 2.58 15.76 -6.92
C LEU A 151 3.33 16.52 -8.04
N SER A 152 4.54 17.00 -7.77
CA SER A 152 5.30 17.81 -8.74
C SER A 152 6.20 16.99 -9.67
N GLU A 153 6.85 15.96 -9.14
CA GLU A 153 7.94 15.20 -9.76
C GLU A 153 7.74 13.68 -9.51
N PRO A 154 6.65 13.09 -10.00
CA PRO A 154 6.24 11.75 -9.60
C PRO A 154 7.25 10.66 -9.93
N LYS A 155 7.81 10.67 -11.15
CA LYS A 155 8.80 9.65 -11.55
C LYS A 155 10.03 9.65 -10.65
N SER A 156 10.58 10.83 -10.38
CA SER A 156 11.79 10.93 -9.56
C SER A 156 11.51 10.57 -8.10
N THR A 157 10.34 10.96 -7.58
CA THR A 157 9.90 10.63 -6.22
C THR A 157 9.68 9.13 -6.04
N LEU A 158 9.02 8.47 -7.00
CA LEU A 158 8.84 7.01 -7.00
C LEU A 158 10.19 6.27 -7.13
N ALA A 159 11.09 6.78 -7.98
CA ALA A 159 12.40 6.17 -8.16
C ALA A 159 13.26 6.22 -6.88
N GLN A 160 13.10 7.23 -6.03
CA GLN A 160 13.80 7.32 -4.73
C GLN A 160 13.48 6.15 -3.80
N ILE A 161 12.26 5.60 -3.89
CA ILE A 161 11.82 4.46 -3.09
C ILE A 161 11.89 3.14 -3.87
N GLY A 162 12.54 3.11 -5.03
CA GLY A 162 12.75 1.91 -5.83
C GLY A 162 11.56 1.50 -6.71
N ILE A 163 10.58 2.39 -6.94
CA ILE A 163 9.50 2.18 -7.90
C ILE A 163 9.90 2.87 -9.20
N ILE A 164 10.24 2.09 -10.22
CA ILE A 164 10.73 2.61 -11.51
C ILE A 164 9.60 2.55 -12.53
N ALA A 165 9.25 3.71 -13.08
CA ALA A 165 8.32 3.83 -14.19
C ALA A 165 9.05 3.72 -15.53
N ASP A 166 8.33 3.30 -16.58
CA ASP A 166 8.86 3.30 -17.94
C ASP A 166 9.29 4.72 -18.38
N GLU A 167 10.38 4.79 -19.14
CA GLU A 167 10.99 6.07 -19.55
C GLU A 167 9.99 6.95 -20.33
N ASN A 168 9.21 6.34 -21.21
CA ASN A 168 8.23 7.02 -22.07
C ASN A 168 6.86 7.25 -21.40
N GLN A 169 6.64 6.70 -20.20
CA GLN A 169 5.34 6.72 -19.52
C GLN A 169 5.19 7.99 -18.68
N GLU A 170 4.39 8.97 -19.07
CA GLU A 170 4.03 10.09 -18.20
C GLU A 170 3.23 9.59 -16.99
N ILE A 171 3.60 10.04 -15.78
CA ILE A 171 2.83 9.79 -14.55
C ILE A 171 2.29 11.12 -14.07
N LYS A 172 0.97 11.18 -13.84
CA LYS A 172 0.27 12.34 -13.26
C LYS A 172 -0.29 11.96 -11.91
N VAL A 173 -0.02 12.76 -10.89
CA VAL A 173 -0.55 12.53 -9.55
C VAL A 173 -1.65 13.54 -9.26
N LYS A 174 -2.76 13.06 -8.72
CA LYS A 174 -3.92 13.85 -8.33
C LYS A 174 -4.25 13.56 -6.86
N GLU A 175 -4.62 14.58 -6.11
CA GLU A 175 -5.04 14.44 -4.70
C GLU A 175 -6.53 14.71 -4.59
N GLU A 176 -7.26 13.76 -4.02
CA GLU A 176 -8.65 13.99 -3.65
C GLU A 176 -8.76 14.86 -2.41
N THR A 177 -9.79 15.69 -2.38
CA THR A 177 -10.14 16.54 -1.24
C THR A 177 -11.60 16.28 -0.87
N ASP A 178 -12.14 16.98 0.13
CA ASP A 178 -13.59 16.92 0.37
C ASP A 178 -14.38 17.36 -0.85
N PHE A 179 -13.89 18.35 -1.59
CA PHE A 179 -14.59 18.90 -2.73
C PHE A 179 -14.23 18.17 -4.03
N GLN A 180 -12.99 17.73 -4.21
CA GLN A 180 -12.53 17.19 -5.49
C GLN A 180 -12.53 15.65 -5.50
N ARG A 181 -13.15 15.05 -6.52
CA ARG A 181 -13.08 13.60 -6.83
C ARG A 181 -12.60 13.35 -8.24
N TYR A 182 -12.07 12.16 -8.47
CA TYR A 182 -11.59 11.73 -9.77
C TYR A 182 -12.24 10.41 -10.22
N ILE A 183 -12.57 10.33 -11.50
CA ILE A 183 -12.97 9.08 -12.16
C ILE A 183 -11.87 8.72 -13.14
N LEU A 184 -11.20 7.59 -12.89
CA LEU A 184 -10.17 7.08 -13.79
C LEU A 184 -10.79 6.17 -14.86
N LEU A 185 -10.55 6.49 -16.12
CA LEU A 185 -10.81 5.65 -17.29
C LEU A 185 -9.49 5.02 -17.73
N GLU A 186 -9.35 3.73 -17.50
CA GLU A 186 -8.14 2.95 -17.80
C GLU A 186 -8.06 2.61 -19.30
N ASP A 187 -6.86 2.58 -19.88
CA ASP A 187 -6.61 2.24 -21.30
C ASP A 187 -6.98 0.77 -21.60
N GLU A 188 -6.73 -0.12 -20.63
CA GLU A 188 -7.23 -1.49 -20.65
C GLU A 188 -8.15 -1.72 -19.45
N MET A 189 -9.41 -2.08 -19.70
CA MET A 189 -10.30 -2.51 -18.63
C MET A 189 -9.83 -3.83 -18.05
N LYS A 190 -9.09 -3.77 -16.93
CA LYS A 190 -8.81 -4.96 -16.13
C LYS A 190 -10.09 -5.29 -15.38
N THR A 191 -10.85 -6.26 -15.87
CA THR A 191 -12.06 -6.73 -15.18
C THR A 191 -11.65 -7.31 -13.82
N GLN A 192 -11.78 -6.52 -12.75
CA GLN A 192 -11.50 -7.00 -11.40
C GLN A 192 -12.74 -7.74 -10.88
N GLU A 193 -12.56 -8.98 -10.43
CA GLU A 193 -13.62 -9.70 -9.70
C GLU A 193 -13.95 -8.95 -8.40
N GLY A 194 -15.11 -8.30 -8.36
CA GLY A 194 -15.62 -7.58 -7.19
C GLY A 194 -16.23 -6.20 -7.49
N GLU A 195 -15.96 -5.63 -8.66
CA GLU A 195 -16.47 -4.30 -9.08
C GLU A 195 -17.85 -4.35 -9.78
N GLU A 196 -18.41 -5.55 -10.02
CA GLU A 196 -19.67 -5.72 -10.77
C GLU A 196 -20.90 -5.03 -10.15
N ASN A 197 -20.84 -4.60 -8.88
CA ASN A 197 -21.97 -3.97 -8.18
C ASN A 197 -21.75 -2.49 -7.79
N ASP A 198 -20.66 -1.87 -8.24
CA ASP A 198 -20.42 -0.44 -8.03
C ASP A 198 -21.06 0.39 -9.17
N PRO A 199 -21.96 1.35 -8.88
CA PRO A 199 -22.57 2.22 -9.89
C PRO A 199 -21.55 2.96 -10.76
N LEU A 200 -20.37 3.29 -10.22
CA LEU A 200 -19.32 3.96 -10.98
C LEU A 200 -18.64 3.03 -11.99
N SER A 201 -18.55 1.75 -11.66
CA SER A 201 -18.02 0.72 -12.57
C SER A 201 -18.89 0.57 -13.83
N ALA A 202 -20.21 0.69 -13.72
CA ALA A 202 -21.10 0.72 -14.88
C ALA A 202 -20.84 1.92 -15.81
N LEU A 203 -20.55 3.09 -15.24
CA LEU A 203 -20.18 4.29 -16.03
C LEU A 203 -18.87 4.09 -16.78
N LYS A 204 -17.85 3.51 -16.12
CA LYS A 204 -16.58 3.19 -16.77
C LYS A 204 -16.79 2.22 -17.93
N VAL A 205 -17.56 1.15 -17.73
CA VAL A 205 -17.85 0.14 -18.76
C VAL A 205 -18.61 0.77 -19.94
N LYS A 206 -19.57 1.65 -19.67
CA LYS A 206 -20.28 2.37 -20.73
C LYS A 206 -19.33 3.31 -21.51
N ALA A 207 -18.43 4.00 -20.82
CA ALA A 207 -17.43 4.87 -21.44
C ALA A 207 -16.41 4.12 -22.31
N SER A 208 -16.07 2.87 -21.98
CA SER A 208 -15.18 2.07 -22.86
C SER A 208 -15.87 1.57 -24.13
N GLN A 209 -17.20 1.42 -24.10
CA GLN A 209 -17.99 0.91 -25.23
C GLN A 209 -18.56 2.04 -26.12
N ASP A 210 -18.87 3.19 -25.54
CA ASP A 210 -19.48 4.33 -26.23
C ASP A 210 -18.60 5.58 -26.09
N ASN A 211 -17.88 5.90 -27.16
CA ASN A 211 -17.02 7.08 -27.22
C ASN A 211 -17.82 8.39 -27.09
N THR A 212 -19.07 8.45 -27.55
CA THR A 212 -19.91 9.65 -27.39
C THR A 212 -20.26 9.85 -25.93
N PHE A 213 -20.63 8.78 -25.23
CA PHE A 213 -20.83 8.80 -23.78
C PHE A 213 -19.54 9.18 -23.05
N LYS A 214 -18.40 8.58 -23.41
CA LYS A 214 -17.09 8.93 -22.83
C LYS A 214 -16.79 10.42 -22.93
N GLN A 215 -16.97 11.02 -24.12
CA GLN A 215 -16.73 12.44 -24.31
C GLN A 215 -17.69 13.32 -23.49
N LYS A 216 -18.97 12.92 -23.36
CA LYS A 216 -19.92 13.61 -22.46
C LYS A 216 -19.49 13.50 -20.99
N LEU A 217 -19.09 12.32 -20.56
CA LEU A 217 -18.62 12.07 -19.19
C LEU A 217 -17.38 12.92 -18.88
N ILE A 218 -16.44 13.04 -19.83
CA ILE A 218 -15.25 13.89 -19.68
C ILE A 218 -15.61 15.39 -19.63
N GLN A 219 -16.53 15.85 -20.48
CA GLN A 219 -16.86 17.27 -20.59
C GLN A 219 -17.78 17.78 -19.48
N SER A 220 -18.77 16.96 -19.08
CA SER A 220 -19.80 17.32 -18.10
C SER A 220 -20.03 16.16 -17.12
N PRO A 221 -19.06 15.81 -16.27
CA PRO A 221 -19.08 14.60 -15.45
C PRO A 221 -20.27 14.56 -14.50
N LYS A 222 -20.48 15.62 -13.70
CA LYS A 222 -21.62 15.69 -12.75
C LYS A 222 -22.94 15.42 -13.45
N GLN A 223 -23.25 16.21 -14.49
CA GLN A 223 -24.49 16.10 -15.24
C GLN A 223 -24.66 14.69 -15.82
N THR A 224 -23.60 14.13 -16.43
CA THR A 224 -23.65 12.81 -17.03
C THR A 224 -23.90 11.71 -15.99
N ILE A 225 -23.29 11.81 -14.81
CA ILE A 225 -23.48 10.87 -13.69
C ILE A 225 -24.91 10.95 -13.16
N GLU A 226 -25.43 12.17 -12.95
CA GLU A 226 -26.78 12.38 -12.42
C GLU A 226 -27.86 11.88 -13.40
N GLU A 227 -27.68 12.12 -14.70
CA GLU A 227 -28.56 11.62 -15.76
C GLU A 227 -28.55 10.09 -15.84
N GLU A 228 -27.39 9.46 -15.70
CA GLU A 228 -27.25 8.00 -15.85
C GLU A 228 -27.67 7.23 -14.60
N LEU A 229 -27.29 7.72 -13.40
CA LEU A 229 -27.51 7.01 -12.14
C LEU A 229 -28.77 7.47 -11.39
N GLY A 230 -29.40 8.57 -11.81
CA GLY A 230 -30.70 9.01 -11.29
C GLY A 230 -30.68 9.58 -9.87
N PHE A 231 -29.53 10.09 -9.42
CA PHE A 231 -29.38 10.83 -8.16
C PHE A 231 -28.64 12.14 -8.40
N THR A 232 -28.77 13.10 -7.47
CA THR A 232 -28.07 14.38 -7.54
C THR A 232 -26.80 14.36 -6.69
N LEU A 233 -25.68 14.80 -7.25
CA LEU A 233 -24.47 15.04 -6.49
C LEU A 233 -24.58 16.38 -5.75
N PRO A 234 -23.98 16.53 -4.57
CA PRO A 234 -23.95 17.83 -3.90
C PRO A 234 -23.23 18.87 -4.76
N SER A 235 -23.70 20.12 -4.69
CA SER A 235 -23.17 21.22 -5.50
C SER A 235 -21.68 21.48 -5.26
N TRP A 236 -21.21 21.21 -4.03
CA TRP A 236 -19.83 21.40 -3.59
C TRP A 236 -18.86 20.28 -4.01
N VAL A 237 -19.35 19.11 -4.44
CA VAL A 237 -18.48 18.03 -4.93
C VAL A 237 -18.13 18.29 -6.38
N GLU A 238 -16.89 18.60 -6.73
CA GLU A 238 -16.33 18.63 -8.07
C GLU A 238 -15.84 17.24 -8.51
N VAL A 239 -16.05 16.91 -9.79
CA VAL A 239 -15.64 15.63 -10.37
C VAL A 239 -14.84 15.92 -11.63
N GLU A 240 -13.64 15.34 -11.75
CA GLU A 240 -12.82 15.35 -12.96
C GLU A 240 -12.66 13.91 -13.47
N VAL A 241 -12.82 13.71 -14.78
CA VAL A 241 -12.62 12.39 -15.40
C VAL A 241 -11.25 12.39 -16.07
N LEU A 242 -10.44 11.42 -15.69
CA LEU A 242 -9.07 11.25 -16.15
C LEU A 242 -9.01 10.06 -17.11
N GLU A 243 -8.40 10.25 -18.28
CA GLU A 243 -8.23 9.19 -19.28
C GLU A 243 -6.76 8.76 -19.32
N GLU A 244 -6.50 7.50 -18.99
CA GLU A 244 -5.19 6.90 -19.22
C GLU A 244 -4.97 6.61 -20.69
N THR A 245 -3.71 6.64 -21.09
CA THR A 245 -3.28 6.22 -22.42
C THR A 245 -2.05 5.34 -22.28
N SER A 246 -1.62 4.72 -23.37
CA SER A 246 -0.38 3.92 -23.39
C SER A 246 0.87 4.66 -22.89
N ASN A 247 0.83 5.99 -22.83
CA ASN A 247 1.94 6.83 -22.36
C ASN A 247 1.55 7.78 -21.21
N THR A 248 0.32 7.73 -20.68
CA THR A 248 -0.08 8.55 -19.53
C THR A 248 -0.83 7.70 -18.52
N SER A 249 -0.31 7.63 -17.30
CA SER A 249 -0.94 6.96 -16.16
C SER A 249 -1.24 7.97 -15.08
N TYR A 250 -2.33 7.74 -14.35
CA TYR A 250 -2.71 8.57 -13.21
C TYR A 250 -2.58 7.79 -11.91
N PHE A 251 -2.05 8.47 -10.90
CA PHE A 251 -2.06 7.99 -9.53
C PHE A 251 -2.86 8.96 -8.67
N ILE A 252 -3.89 8.44 -8.02
CA ILE A 252 -4.80 9.24 -7.20
C ILE A 252 -4.46 8.99 -5.73
N ILE A 253 -4.08 10.05 -5.01
CA ILE A 253 -3.95 10.05 -3.57
C ILE A 253 -5.36 10.27 -3.00
N PRO A 254 -5.94 9.29 -2.29
CA PRO A 254 -7.26 9.45 -1.74
C PRO A 254 -7.26 10.46 -0.59
N HIS A 255 -8.41 11.10 -0.38
CA HIS A 255 -8.62 11.96 0.76
C HIS A 255 -8.71 11.13 2.05
N LEU A 256 -8.02 11.56 3.10
CA LEU A 256 -8.14 10.94 4.43
C LEU A 256 -9.12 11.80 5.25
N PRO A 257 -10.39 11.37 5.41
CA PRO A 257 -11.37 12.18 6.12
C PRO A 257 -10.97 12.35 7.58
N SER A 258 -11.19 13.54 8.14
CA SER A 258 -10.98 13.81 9.56
C SER A 258 -11.99 13.06 10.44
N GLU A 259 -11.65 12.81 11.71
CA GLU A 259 -12.58 12.11 12.63
C GLU A 259 -13.92 12.85 12.80
N GLU A 260 -13.90 14.19 12.76
CA GLU A 260 -15.11 15.04 12.81
C GLU A 260 -15.97 14.93 11.55
N GLU A 261 -15.37 14.69 10.38
CA GLU A 261 -16.09 14.50 9.11
C GLU A 261 -16.86 13.18 9.06
N VAL A 262 -16.34 12.12 9.71
CA VAL A 262 -16.94 10.78 9.72
C VAL A 262 -18.31 10.75 10.42
N GLU A 263 -18.60 11.71 11.30
CA GLU A 263 -19.85 11.79 12.05
C GLU A 263 -20.99 12.52 11.31
N SER A 264 -20.71 13.17 10.17
CA SER A 264 -21.72 13.94 9.44
C SER A 264 -22.56 13.08 8.46
N GLU A 265 -23.89 13.16 8.58
CA GLU A 265 -24.83 12.41 7.70
C GLU A 265 -24.70 12.83 6.21
N GLU A 266 -24.32 14.08 5.93
CA GLU A 266 -24.14 14.62 4.58
C GLU A 266 -22.92 14.02 3.86
N ILE A 267 -21.86 13.66 4.60
CA ILE A 267 -20.71 12.93 4.07
C ILE A 267 -21.04 11.44 3.88
N MET A 268 -21.86 10.85 4.76
CA MET A 268 -22.38 9.47 4.57
C MET A 268 -23.21 9.33 3.28
N ALA A 269 -23.88 10.37 2.80
CA ALA A 269 -24.64 10.34 1.55
C ALA A 269 -23.74 10.37 0.29
N VAL A 270 -22.64 11.13 0.31
CA VAL A 270 -21.62 11.15 -0.77
C VAL A 270 -20.77 9.88 -0.77
N THR A 271 -20.57 9.27 0.41
CA THR A 271 -19.95 7.96 0.58
C THR A 271 -20.97 6.79 0.57
N GLY A 272 -22.25 7.08 0.28
CA GLY A 272 -23.44 6.28 0.63
C GLY A 272 -23.82 5.10 -0.26
N GLY A 273 -22.87 4.54 -1.00
CA GLY A 273 -22.94 3.19 -1.58
C GLY A 273 -21.80 2.27 -1.11
N TRP A 274 -20.84 2.80 -0.34
CA TRP A 274 -19.51 2.21 -0.13
C TRP A 274 -19.33 1.57 1.26
N ARG A 275 -20.43 1.34 1.99
CA ARG A 275 -20.44 0.71 3.32
C ARG A 275 -21.50 -0.38 3.41
N ARG A 276 -21.10 -1.64 3.58
CA ARG A 276 -21.94 -2.68 4.22
C ARG A 276 -21.26 -3.21 5.48
N ARG A 277 -21.94 -2.99 6.61
CA ARG A 277 -21.75 -3.60 7.94
C ARG A 277 -20.40 -3.38 8.64
N GLY A 278 -20.18 -2.17 9.15
CA GLY A 278 -19.32 -1.96 10.33
C GLY A 278 -17.85 -2.39 10.19
N ARG A 279 -17.35 -2.48 8.96
CA ARG A 279 -15.94 -2.66 8.62
C ARG A 279 -15.58 -1.66 7.53
N TRP A 280 -14.36 -1.15 7.58
CA TRP A 280 -13.74 -0.45 6.47
C TRP A 280 -13.81 -1.35 5.24
N ILE A 281 -14.67 -1.01 4.29
CA ILE A 281 -14.49 -1.47 2.91
C ILE A 281 -13.38 -0.57 2.39
N ARG A 282 -12.14 -1.10 2.40
CA ARG A 282 -11.08 -0.61 1.52
C ARG A 282 -11.74 -0.43 0.15
N ALA A 283 -11.73 0.78 -0.41
CA ALA A 283 -11.79 0.92 -1.85
C ALA A 283 -10.55 0.21 -2.37
N ARG A 284 -10.69 -1.10 -2.57
CA ARG A 284 -9.70 -1.95 -3.18
C ARG A 284 -9.57 -1.46 -4.61
N GLY A 285 -8.67 -0.52 -4.85
CA GLY A 285 -7.73 -0.70 -5.94
C GLY A 285 -6.87 -1.90 -5.55
N SER A 286 -7.42 -3.11 -5.67
CA SER A 286 -6.62 -4.30 -5.48
C SER A 286 -5.69 -4.34 -6.67
N TRP A 287 -4.43 -3.94 -6.47
CA TRP A 287 -3.33 -4.58 -7.19
C TRP A 287 -3.30 -6.04 -6.75
N GLY A 288 -4.29 -6.80 -7.24
CA GLY A 288 -4.46 -8.21 -7.00
C GLY A 288 -3.57 -8.93 -8.00
N VAL A 289 -2.32 -9.15 -7.61
CA VAL A 289 -1.67 -10.41 -7.99
C VAL A 289 -2.52 -11.51 -7.35
N ARG A 290 -3.39 -12.15 -8.13
CA ARG A 290 -4.00 -13.40 -7.70
C ARG A 290 -3.05 -14.55 -8.01
N PHE A 291 -2.45 -15.07 -6.95
CA PHE A 291 -2.16 -16.49 -6.85
C PHE A 291 -3.47 -17.26 -7.01
N GLY A 292 -3.60 -17.99 -8.12
CA GLY A 292 -4.71 -18.91 -8.31
C GLY A 292 -4.67 -20.01 -7.23
N ARG A 293 -5.78 -20.22 -6.52
CA ARG A 293 -6.02 -21.47 -5.80
C ARG A 293 -6.50 -22.51 -6.80
N GLY A 294 -5.77 -23.61 -6.87
CA GLY A 294 -6.35 -24.88 -7.25
C GLY A 294 -5.32 -25.87 -7.77
N GLY A 295 -5.14 -26.98 -7.05
CA GLY A 295 -4.83 -28.25 -7.69
C GLY A 295 -5.67 -28.36 -8.98
N GLY A 296 -4.95 -28.53 -10.08
CA GLY A 296 -5.39 -28.05 -11.38
C GLY A 296 -6.22 -29.01 -12.21
N PHE A 297 -6.51 -28.59 -13.45
CA PHE A 297 -6.69 -29.47 -14.59
C PHE A 297 -6.17 -28.80 -15.87
N ASN A 298 -5.56 -29.61 -16.71
CA ASN A 298 -4.98 -29.27 -18.01
C ASN A 298 -6.03 -28.83 -19.05
N TYR A 299 -5.62 -28.03 -20.03
CA TYR A 299 -5.83 -28.39 -21.44
C TYR A 299 -4.76 -27.79 -22.36
N THR A 300 -4.49 -28.55 -23.41
CA THR A 300 -3.46 -28.39 -24.44
C THR A 300 -3.69 -27.24 -25.42
N SER A 301 -2.56 -26.80 -25.99
CA SER A 301 -2.31 -25.73 -26.96
C SER A 301 -3.26 -25.59 -28.16
N ARG A 302 -3.32 -24.36 -28.71
CA ARG A 302 -2.87 -24.07 -30.09
C ARG A 302 -2.60 -22.56 -30.30
N SER A 303 -1.32 -22.25 -30.56
CA SER A 303 -0.72 -21.02 -31.13
C SER A 303 -1.07 -19.67 -30.47
N GLY A 304 -0.17 -18.86 -29.92
CA GLY A 304 1.29 -18.85 -29.93
C GLY A 304 1.78 -17.67 -29.07
N THR A 305 2.98 -17.86 -28.55
CA THR A 305 3.77 -17.08 -27.59
C THR A 305 3.89 -15.57 -27.86
N ARG A 306 3.80 -14.74 -26.80
CA ARG A 306 4.81 -13.71 -26.48
C ARG A 306 5.01 -13.61 -24.96
N ARG A 307 6.29 -13.56 -24.57
CA ARG A 307 6.86 -13.70 -23.23
C ARG A 307 7.51 -12.37 -22.87
N TRP A 308 7.34 -11.89 -21.64
CA TRP A 308 8.26 -10.93 -21.04
C TRP A 308 9.05 -11.62 -19.93
N SER A 309 10.33 -11.32 -19.84
CA SER A 309 11.32 -11.90 -18.93
C SER A 309 11.92 -10.80 -18.06
N ILE A 310 12.04 -11.03 -16.76
CA ILE A 310 12.85 -10.21 -15.85
C ILE A 310 14.06 -11.06 -15.44
N GLY A 311 15.26 -10.53 -15.70
CA GLY A 311 16.53 -11.09 -15.24
C GLY A 311 16.75 -10.72 -13.77
N TRP A 312 17.36 -11.67 -13.05
CA TRP A 312 17.66 -11.68 -11.62
C TRP A 312 18.42 -10.45 -11.10
#